data_AF-A0A1H1KL14-F1
#
_entry.id   AF-A0A1H1KL14-F1
#
_cell.length_a   1.000
_cell.length_b   1.000
_cell.length_c   1.000
_cell.angle_alpha   90.00
_cell.angle_beta   90.00
_cell.angle_gamma   90.00
#
_symmetry.space_group_name_H-M   'P 1'
#
loop_
_entity.id
_entity.type
_entity.pdbx_description
1 polymer ?
#
loop_
_entity_poly.entity_id
_entity_poly.type
_entity_poly.pdbx_seq_one_letter_code
_entity_poly.pdbx_strand_id
1 'polypeptide(L)'
;MPTTVSEAFAAAGLSPGGSVPWGTKPALPERGVYIVSLTDSLDSLQGALPRAPLSPTAFEQWLSVCPELTVDGARPPLEQLIQRVAAFWLPDEVVLYVGLAESQSLSDRLGQYYQTPLGKRTPHAGGYFLKLLSNLHGLWVHYAASANPTHAESVIIGLFSSNVSDTAKRDLKDPVHPFPFANLEWPRGVRKVHGLRGATERRANQPKSTTRTKNHASRSGHTSPSRSLFDRAVTAIAPQGNYASCKAQRVTAKNLSRGQIRIPSTGVSSAKSLFPASRSAVRVVLRGSLLRASWDPRIGPDRERSGVLRVGAILRDLVGENEVLIVTERIDGAISID
;
A
#
# COMPACT_ATOMS: atom_id res chain seq x y z
N MET A 1 12.38 20.49 -6.96
CA MET A 1 12.06 21.61 -6.04
C MET A 1 11.01 21.08 -5.08
N PRO A 2 11.07 21.40 -3.77
CA PRO A 2 10.11 20.88 -2.80
C PRO A 2 8.66 21.16 -3.22
N THR A 3 7.74 20.25 -2.86
CA THR A 3 6.37 20.28 -3.39
C THR A 3 5.44 21.02 -2.44
N THR A 4 4.76 22.05 -2.94
CA THR A 4 3.67 22.71 -2.21
C THR A 4 2.41 21.83 -2.19
N VAL A 5 1.49 22.10 -1.26
CA VAL A 5 0.22 21.36 -1.15
C VAL A 5 -0.66 21.56 -2.39
N SER A 6 -0.64 22.77 -2.95
CA SER A 6 -1.35 23.14 -4.18
C SER A 6 -0.86 22.33 -5.38
N GLU A 7 0.45 22.28 -5.60
CA GLU A 7 1.06 21.48 -6.67
C GLU A 7 0.74 19.99 -6.52
N ALA A 8 0.76 19.48 -5.28
CA ALA A 8 0.37 18.10 -4.97
C ALA A 8 -1.06 17.80 -5.42
N PHE A 9 -2.04 18.61 -5.02
CA PHE A 9 -3.42 18.40 -5.44
C PHE A 9 -3.63 18.61 -6.94
N ALA A 10 -2.99 19.63 -7.52
CA ALA A 10 -3.07 19.92 -8.95
C ALA A 10 -2.56 18.75 -9.80
N ALA A 11 -1.47 18.10 -9.39
CA ALA A 11 -0.93 16.93 -10.09
C ALA A 11 -1.90 15.74 -10.11
N ALA A 12 -2.71 15.58 -9.07
CA ALA A 12 -3.77 14.58 -9.01
C ALA A 12 -5.09 15.03 -9.69
N GLY A 13 -5.12 16.23 -10.29
CA GLY A 13 -6.32 16.80 -10.91
C GLY A 13 -7.41 17.15 -9.90
N LEU A 14 -7.04 17.48 -8.66
CA LEU A 14 -7.97 17.75 -7.57
C LEU A 14 -8.04 19.23 -7.21
N SER A 15 -9.24 19.70 -6.91
CA SER A 15 -9.45 21.01 -6.29
C SER A 15 -9.39 20.87 -4.76
N PRO A 16 -8.62 21.73 -4.05
CA PRO A 16 -8.61 21.75 -2.60
C PRO A 16 -10.01 22.03 -2.03
N GLY A 17 -10.47 21.18 -1.10
CA GLY A 17 -11.72 21.38 -0.35
C GLY A 17 -11.54 22.27 0.87
N GLY A 18 -10.31 22.47 1.33
CA GLY A 18 -9.95 23.39 2.42
C GLY A 18 -8.79 22.90 3.28
N SER A 19 -8.50 23.67 4.32
CA SER A 19 -7.47 23.39 5.34
C SER A 19 -8.09 23.48 6.72
N VAL A 20 -7.75 22.56 7.62
CA VAL A 20 -8.13 22.62 9.05
C VAL A 20 -6.94 22.29 9.94
N PRO A 21 -6.88 22.82 11.18
CA PRO A 21 -5.86 22.42 12.13
C PRO A 21 -5.94 20.92 12.46
N TRP A 22 -4.80 20.31 12.76
CA TRP A 22 -4.74 18.93 13.24
C TRP A 22 -5.68 18.72 14.44
N GLY A 23 -6.38 17.58 14.45
CA GLY A 23 -7.40 17.27 15.46
C GLY A 23 -8.79 17.79 15.11
N THR A 24 -8.92 18.66 14.10
CA THR A 24 -10.21 19.13 13.58
C THR A 24 -10.68 18.21 12.45
N LYS A 25 -11.96 17.83 12.48
CA LYS A 25 -12.59 17.07 11.40
C LYS A 25 -13.07 18.02 10.29
N PRO A 26 -12.75 17.78 9.02
CA PRO A 26 -13.28 18.58 7.92
C PRO A 26 -14.78 18.36 7.76
N ALA A 27 -15.49 19.40 7.33
CA ALA A 27 -16.91 19.35 7.00
C ALA A 27 -17.15 18.77 5.59
N LEU A 28 -16.39 17.73 5.22
CA LEU A 28 -16.49 17.06 3.93
C LEU A 28 -16.95 15.61 4.16
N PRO A 29 -18.20 15.27 3.80
CA PRO A 29 -18.73 13.91 3.99
C PRO A 29 -18.20 12.92 2.96
N GLU A 30 -17.50 13.39 1.94
CA GLU A 30 -17.03 12.59 0.83
C GLU A 30 -15.73 11.83 1.15
N ARG A 31 -15.49 10.78 0.35
CA ARG A 31 -14.20 10.11 0.27
C ARG A 31 -13.18 11.00 -0.46
N GLY A 32 -11.90 10.78 -0.23
CA GLY A 32 -10.87 11.62 -0.83
C GLY A 32 -9.48 11.42 -0.26
N VAL A 33 -8.63 12.40 -0.49
CA VAL A 33 -7.24 12.44 -0.02
C VAL A 33 -7.04 13.61 0.94
N TYR A 34 -6.05 13.49 1.80
CA TYR A 34 -5.62 14.55 2.68
C TYR A 34 -4.10 14.59 2.80
N ILE A 35 -3.58 15.80 3.00
CA ILE A 35 -2.17 16.09 3.19
C ILE A 35 -2.02 16.72 4.58
N VAL A 36 -1.14 16.17 5.40
CA VAL A 36 -0.74 16.78 6.67
C VAL A 36 0.55 17.56 6.46
N SER A 37 0.55 18.84 6.84
CA SER A 37 1.67 19.74 6.57
C SER A 37 2.03 20.62 7.78
N LEU A 38 3.16 21.32 7.68
CA LEU A 38 3.66 22.30 8.64
C LEU A 38 3.02 23.70 8.49
N THR A 39 2.16 23.92 7.49
CA THR A 39 1.66 25.25 7.12
C THR A 39 0.17 25.22 6.76
N ASP A 40 -0.56 26.30 6.98
CA ASP A 40 -1.96 26.41 6.57
C ASP A 40 -2.11 26.78 5.08
N SER A 41 -1.06 27.34 4.50
CA SER A 41 -0.99 27.83 3.14
C SER A 41 -0.82 26.69 2.13
N LEU A 42 -1.56 26.77 1.01
CA LEU A 42 -1.49 25.76 -0.04
C LEU A 42 -0.27 25.95 -0.96
N ASP A 43 0.16 27.19 -1.17
CA ASP A 43 1.17 27.57 -2.18
C ASP A 43 2.52 27.97 -1.56
N SER A 44 2.73 27.68 -0.26
CA SER A 44 3.92 28.11 0.46
C SER A 44 4.73 26.95 1.00
N LEU A 45 6.05 27.10 0.93
CA LEU A 45 7.02 26.26 1.65
C LEU A 45 7.48 26.92 2.97
N GLN A 46 6.99 28.12 3.27
CA GLN A 46 7.27 28.77 4.55
C GLN A 46 6.68 27.94 5.68
N GLY A 47 7.50 27.65 6.68
CA GLY A 47 7.16 26.74 7.78
C GLY A 47 7.93 25.41 7.74
N ALA A 48 8.66 25.10 6.66
CA ALA A 48 9.61 23.99 6.65
C ALA A 48 10.63 24.15 7.79
N LEU A 49 10.96 23.06 8.47
CA LEU A 49 11.82 23.07 9.65
C LEU A 49 13.15 22.36 9.33
N PRO A 50 14.31 22.95 9.66
CA PRO A 50 15.61 22.36 9.35
C PRO A 50 15.88 21.07 10.15
N ARG A 51 15.10 20.80 11.20
CA ARG A 51 15.17 19.59 12.02
C ARG A 51 13.78 19.14 12.40
N ALA A 52 13.59 17.83 12.53
CA ALA A 52 12.35 17.26 13.02
C ALA A 52 12.09 17.74 14.46
N PRO A 53 10.91 18.34 14.75
CA PRO A 53 10.51 18.68 16.11
C PRO A 53 10.04 17.41 16.84
N LEU A 54 10.96 16.52 17.20
CA LEU A 54 10.65 15.24 17.87
C LEU A 54 10.38 15.45 19.36
N SER A 55 9.42 14.70 19.91
CA SER A 55 9.01 14.74 21.32
C SER A 55 9.60 13.55 22.11
N PRO A 56 10.66 13.71 22.92
CA PRO A 56 11.23 12.60 23.68
C PRO A 56 10.22 11.83 24.51
N THR A 57 9.24 12.53 25.11
CA THR A 57 8.17 11.92 25.90
C THR A 57 7.26 11.01 25.07
N ALA A 58 6.95 11.37 23.82
CA ALA A 58 6.20 10.49 22.91
C ALA A 58 6.98 9.22 22.56
N PHE A 59 8.31 9.30 22.42
CA PHE A 59 9.17 8.15 22.17
C PHE A 59 9.28 7.23 23.40
N GLU A 60 9.37 7.77 24.61
CA GLU A 60 9.32 7.00 25.86
C GLU A 60 8.00 6.24 25.99
N GLN A 61 6.87 6.93 25.75
CA GLN A 61 5.55 6.31 25.71
C GLN A 61 5.49 5.19 24.67
N TRP A 62 6.06 5.42 23.47
CA TRP A 62 6.06 4.41 22.42
C TRP A 62 6.84 3.15 22.81
N LEU A 63 8.01 3.32 23.40
CA LEU A 63 8.81 2.21 23.92
C LEU A 63 8.03 1.46 25.00
N SER A 64 7.35 2.17 25.90
CA SER A 64 6.53 1.57 26.96
C SER A 64 5.36 0.75 26.40
N VAL A 65 4.59 1.30 25.45
CA VAL A 65 3.41 0.64 24.85
C VAL A 65 3.82 -0.50 23.91
N CYS A 66 4.97 -0.40 23.25
CA CYS A 66 5.49 -1.41 22.33
C CYS A 66 6.79 -2.01 22.86
N PRO A 67 6.75 -2.93 23.85
CA PRO A 67 7.96 -3.52 24.44
C PRO A 67 8.79 -4.35 23.45
N GLU A 68 8.18 -4.78 22.34
CA GLU A 68 8.86 -5.51 21.26
C GLU A 68 9.38 -4.60 20.14
N LEU A 69 9.27 -3.28 20.28
CA LEU A 69 9.83 -2.35 19.32
C LEU A 69 11.35 -2.56 19.23
N THR A 70 11.84 -2.83 18.03
CA THR A 70 13.27 -2.96 17.71
C THR A 70 13.67 -2.05 16.57
N VAL A 71 14.91 -1.58 16.58
CA VAL A 71 15.61 -0.97 15.44
C VAL A 71 16.67 -1.95 14.98
N ASP A 72 16.62 -2.37 13.72
CA ASP A 72 17.57 -3.33 13.12
C ASP A 72 17.71 -4.64 13.93
N GLY A 73 16.60 -5.07 14.55
CA GLY A 73 16.53 -6.32 15.31
C GLY A 73 16.90 -6.22 16.79
N ALA A 74 17.42 -5.08 17.26
CA ALA A 74 17.72 -4.84 18.68
C ALA A 74 16.74 -3.85 19.30
N ARG A 75 16.46 -4.00 20.60
CA ARG A 75 15.70 -3.01 21.38
C ARG A 75 16.53 -1.73 21.48
N PRO A 76 16.10 -0.59 20.93
CA PRO A 76 16.91 0.62 20.95
C PRO A 76 16.81 1.32 22.32
N PRO A 77 17.89 1.97 22.80
CA PRO A 77 17.75 3.05 23.77
C PRO A 77 17.00 4.24 23.15
N LEU A 78 16.46 5.11 24.01
CA LEU A 78 15.62 6.24 23.60
C LEU A 78 16.28 7.12 22.54
N GLU A 79 17.51 7.56 22.77
CA GLU A 79 18.22 8.45 21.83
C GLU A 79 18.43 7.81 20.45
N GLN A 80 18.80 6.52 20.41
CA GLN A 80 18.99 5.82 19.14
C GLN A 80 17.68 5.76 18.34
N LEU A 81 16.55 5.56 19.01
CA LEU A 81 15.24 5.55 18.36
C LEU A 81 14.86 6.94 17.82
N ILE A 82 15.11 8.00 18.59
CA ILE A 82 14.88 9.40 18.16
C ILE A 82 15.74 9.71 16.94
N GLN A 83 17.05 9.45 17.02
CA GLN A 83 17.99 9.66 15.90
C GLN A 83 17.57 8.86 14.66
N ARG A 84 17.11 7.61 14.84
CA ARG A 84 16.63 6.77 13.74
C ARG A 84 15.45 7.40 13.02
N VAL A 85 14.47 7.91 13.75
CA VAL A 85 13.29 8.56 13.14
C VAL A 85 13.67 9.91 12.53
N ALA A 86 14.52 10.69 13.20
CA ALA A 86 15.00 11.99 12.70
C ALA A 86 15.67 11.88 11.32
N ALA A 87 16.37 10.77 11.04
CA ALA A 87 17.06 10.53 9.78
C ALA A 87 16.14 10.33 8.56
N PHE A 88 14.82 10.39 8.75
CA PHE A 88 13.81 10.40 7.68
C PHE A 88 13.19 11.78 7.45
N TRP A 89 13.63 12.80 8.18
CA TRP A 89 13.14 14.17 8.05
C TRP A 89 13.68 14.84 6.79
N LEU A 90 12.84 15.66 6.16
CA LEU A 90 13.17 16.43 4.96
C LEU A 90 13.12 17.92 5.34
N PRO A 91 14.27 18.62 5.42
CA PRO A 91 14.37 19.94 6.05
C PRO A 91 13.73 21.09 5.26
N ASP A 92 13.49 20.89 3.97
CA ASP A 92 12.97 21.87 3.02
C ASP A 92 11.53 21.55 2.56
N GLU A 93 10.90 20.51 3.13
CA GLU A 93 9.55 20.08 2.80
C GLU A 93 8.55 20.49 3.90
N VAL A 94 7.37 20.95 3.48
CA VAL A 94 6.24 21.20 4.39
C VAL A 94 5.28 20.02 4.49
N VAL A 95 5.23 19.16 3.47
CA VAL A 95 4.35 17.98 3.44
C VAL A 95 4.95 16.85 4.25
N LEU A 96 4.24 16.43 5.30
CA LEU A 96 4.71 15.40 6.23
C LEU A 96 4.04 14.04 6.01
N TYR A 97 2.80 14.04 5.54
CA TYR A 97 2.02 12.83 5.34
C TYR A 97 0.95 13.04 4.27
N VAL A 98 0.74 12.02 3.45
CA VAL A 98 -0.36 11.93 2.50
C VAL A 98 -1.18 10.71 2.86
N GLY A 99 -2.46 10.92 3.11
CA GLY A 99 -3.40 9.86 3.44
C GLY A 99 -4.64 9.89 2.55
N LEU A 100 -5.43 8.83 2.65
CA LEU A 100 -6.66 8.68 1.89
C LEU A 100 -7.78 8.10 2.75
N ALA A 101 -9.01 8.37 2.32
CA ALA A 101 -10.23 7.73 2.76
C ALA A 101 -10.90 7.09 1.52
N GLU A 102 -10.88 5.76 1.41
CA GLU A 102 -11.40 5.02 0.24
C GLU A 102 -12.85 4.57 0.43
N SER A 103 -13.15 4.01 1.60
CA SER A 103 -14.41 3.32 1.91
C SER A 103 -15.31 4.07 2.90
N GLN A 104 -14.85 5.20 3.43
CA GLN A 104 -15.56 6.03 4.41
C GLN A 104 -15.28 7.51 4.12
N SER A 105 -15.97 8.41 4.82
CA SER A 105 -15.72 9.85 4.70
C SER A 105 -14.31 10.23 5.16
N LEU A 106 -13.78 11.33 4.61
CA LEU A 106 -12.55 11.95 5.11
C LEU A 106 -12.66 12.32 6.59
N SER A 107 -13.82 12.83 7.01
CA SER A 107 -14.12 13.19 8.41
C SER A 107 -13.98 11.99 9.35
N ASP A 108 -14.53 10.82 8.98
CA ASP A 108 -14.41 9.60 9.77
C ASP A 108 -12.98 9.06 9.80
N ARG A 109 -12.29 9.10 8.65
CA ARG A 109 -10.90 8.65 8.53
C ARG A 109 -9.96 9.48 9.40
N LEU A 110 -10.09 10.80 9.38
CA LEU A 110 -9.31 11.70 10.22
C LEU A 110 -9.69 11.56 11.69
N GLY A 111 -10.98 11.39 12.00
CA GLY A 111 -11.43 11.07 13.36
C GLY A 111 -10.75 9.82 13.93
N GLN A 112 -10.73 8.73 13.15
CA GLN A 112 -10.00 7.51 13.49
C GLN A 112 -8.50 7.77 13.66
N TYR A 113 -7.90 8.60 12.78
CA TYR A 113 -6.49 8.92 12.86
C TYR A 113 -6.14 9.67 14.14
N TYR A 114 -6.89 10.70 14.51
CA TYR A 114 -6.68 11.47 15.73
C TYR A 114 -6.82 10.60 16.97
N GLN A 115 -7.87 9.77 17.02
CA GLN A 115 -8.19 8.92 18.16
C GLN A 115 -7.24 7.74 18.34
N THR A 116 -6.63 7.21 17.28
CA THR A 116 -5.75 6.02 17.37
C THR A 116 -4.46 6.34 18.13
N PRO A 117 -4.24 5.88 19.38
CA PRO A 117 -3.04 6.20 20.13
C PRO A 117 -1.76 5.65 19.48
N LEU A 118 -0.61 6.24 19.82
CA LEU A 118 0.70 5.73 19.39
C LEU A 118 0.88 4.27 19.84
N GLY A 119 1.43 3.43 18.97
CA GLY A 119 1.57 1.99 19.20
C GLY A 119 0.29 1.18 18.94
N LYS A 120 -0.89 1.79 18.77
CA LYS A 120 -2.11 1.05 18.41
C LYS A 120 -2.16 0.76 16.92
N ARG A 121 -2.58 -0.47 16.59
CA ARG A 121 -2.67 -0.94 15.20
C ARG A 121 -3.96 -0.49 14.48
N THR A 122 -5.02 -0.22 15.23
CA THR A 122 -6.36 0.07 14.70
C THR A 122 -7.00 1.20 15.51
N PRO A 123 -7.94 1.96 14.93
CA PRO A 123 -8.44 1.89 13.55
C PRO A 123 -7.49 2.43 12.47
N HIS A 124 -6.47 3.23 12.83
CA HIS A 124 -5.57 3.87 11.87
C HIS A 124 -4.08 3.81 12.28
N ALA A 125 -3.36 2.75 11.88
CA ALA A 125 -1.92 2.64 12.15
C ALA A 125 -1.02 3.51 11.25
N GLY A 126 -1.50 3.95 10.08
CA GLY A 126 -0.71 4.75 9.14
C GLY A 126 -0.31 6.11 9.71
N GLY A 127 0.81 6.66 9.26
CA GLY A 127 1.23 8.03 9.60
C GLY A 127 1.61 8.24 11.08
N TYR A 128 1.85 7.18 11.86
CA TYR A 128 2.10 7.32 13.30
C TYR A 128 3.37 8.13 13.64
N PHE A 129 4.30 8.30 12.69
CA PHE A 129 5.46 9.18 12.83
C PHE A 129 5.07 10.63 13.15
N LEU A 130 3.90 11.10 12.69
CA LEU A 130 3.41 12.43 13.08
C LEU A 130 3.18 12.56 14.58
N LYS A 131 2.73 11.48 15.24
CA LYS A 131 2.46 11.48 16.69
C LYS A 131 3.74 11.45 17.55
N LEU A 132 4.90 11.38 16.90
CA LEU A 132 6.20 11.53 17.55
C LEU A 132 6.68 12.98 17.56
N LEU A 133 5.95 13.90 16.92
CA LEU A 133 6.30 15.31 16.84
C LEU A 133 5.81 16.08 18.07
N SER A 134 6.63 16.99 18.60
CA SER A 134 6.30 17.90 19.70
C SER A 134 5.33 19.01 19.27
N ASN A 135 5.31 19.34 17.98
CA ASN A 135 4.41 20.34 17.40
C ASN A 135 3.16 19.74 16.74
N LEU A 136 2.72 18.54 17.16
CA LEU A 136 1.58 17.84 16.54
C LEU A 136 0.32 18.72 16.41
N HIS A 137 0.02 19.54 17.42
CA HIS A 137 -1.13 20.46 17.42
C HIS A 137 -0.95 21.70 16.54
N GLY A 138 0.27 21.96 16.05
CA GLY A 138 0.58 23.02 15.09
C GLY A 138 0.56 22.56 13.64
N LEU A 139 0.23 21.29 13.37
CA LEU A 139 0.11 20.77 12.00
C LEU A 139 -1.25 21.13 11.39
N TRP A 140 -1.29 21.14 10.06
CA TRP A 140 -2.49 21.40 9.28
C TRP A 140 -2.87 20.19 8.43
N VAL A 141 -4.16 20.02 8.18
CA VAL A 141 -4.71 19.00 7.31
C VAL A 141 -5.43 19.69 6.15
N HIS A 142 -4.88 19.51 4.96
CA HIS A 142 -5.49 19.94 3.71
C HIS A 142 -6.18 18.75 3.08
N TYR A 143 -7.34 18.94 2.48
CA TYR A 143 -8.13 17.83 1.98
C TYR A 143 -8.78 18.16 0.64
N ALA A 144 -9.04 17.12 -0.14
CA ALA A 144 -9.76 17.22 -1.40
C ALA A 144 -10.63 15.98 -1.61
N ALA A 145 -11.84 16.19 -2.10
CA ALA A 145 -12.70 15.09 -2.55
C ALA A 145 -12.04 14.38 -3.74
N SER A 146 -12.20 13.06 -3.82
CA SER A 146 -11.70 12.29 -4.97
C SER A 146 -12.56 11.07 -5.24
N ALA A 147 -12.92 10.88 -6.52
CA ALA A 147 -13.56 9.66 -6.98
C ALA A 147 -12.61 8.45 -6.99
N ASN A 148 -11.30 8.68 -7.01
CA ASN A 148 -10.27 7.63 -6.95
C ASN A 148 -9.15 8.00 -5.96
N PRO A 149 -9.42 7.92 -4.64
CA PRO A 149 -8.46 8.33 -3.61
C PRO A 149 -7.13 7.60 -3.67
N THR A 150 -7.12 6.31 -4.04
CA THR A 150 -5.89 5.51 -4.18
C THR A 150 -5.00 6.00 -5.31
N HIS A 151 -5.59 6.32 -6.46
CA HIS A 151 -4.81 6.89 -7.56
C HIS A 151 -4.28 8.28 -7.19
N ALA A 152 -5.13 9.15 -6.62
CA ALA A 152 -4.74 10.49 -6.22
C ALA A 152 -3.62 10.51 -5.17
N GLU A 153 -3.72 9.70 -4.12
CA GLU A 153 -2.66 9.56 -3.11
C GLU A 153 -1.33 9.14 -3.75
N SER A 154 -1.40 8.16 -4.68
CA SER A 154 -0.20 7.70 -5.35
C SER A 154 0.42 8.75 -6.26
N VAL A 155 -0.37 9.56 -6.96
CA VAL A 155 0.13 10.65 -7.80
C VAL A 155 0.79 11.71 -6.92
N ILE A 156 0.16 12.09 -5.81
CA ILE A 156 0.70 13.06 -4.86
C ILE A 156 2.05 12.59 -4.29
N ILE A 157 2.14 11.37 -3.77
CA ILE A 157 3.39 10.85 -3.19
C ILE A 157 4.46 10.70 -4.27
N GLY A 158 4.08 10.31 -5.49
CA GLY A 158 4.99 10.21 -6.62
C GLY A 158 5.60 11.55 -7.02
N LEU A 159 4.76 12.59 -7.14
CA LEU A 159 5.23 13.95 -7.39
C LEU A 159 6.18 14.39 -6.27
N PHE A 160 5.75 14.32 -5.01
CA PHE A 160 6.57 14.67 -3.85
C PHE A 160 7.95 14.01 -3.92
N SER A 161 7.99 12.68 -4.08
CA SER A 161 9.23 11.90 -4.07
C SER A 161 10.18 12.29 -5.21
N SER A 162 9.63 12.62 -6.38
CA SER A 162 10.43 13.09 -7.52
C SER A 162 11.05 14.47 -7.26
N ASN A 163 10.35 15.30 -6.48
CA ASN A 163 10.65 16.70 -6.24
C ASN A 163 11.55 16.98 -5.05
N VAL A 164 11.68 16.03 -4.11
CA VAL A 164 12.59 16.13 -2.96
C VAL A 164 13.98 16.55 -3.46
N SER A 165 14.54 17.58 -2.82
CA SER A 165 15.81 18.17 -3.25
C SER A 165 16.97 17.19 -3.13
N ASP A 166 17.98 17.35 -3.98
CA ASP A 166 19.19 16.52 -3.94
C ASP A 166 19.92 16.67 -2.60
N THR A 167 19.88 17.85 -1.98
CA THR A 167 20.46 18.08 -0.67
C THR A 167 19.75 17.27 0.40
N ALA A 168 18.42 17.34 0.48
CA ALA A 168 17.68 16.54 1.44
C ALA A 168 17.82 15.04 1.19
N LYS A 169 17.82 14.60 -0.09
CA LYS A 169 18.05 13.20 -0.46
C LYS A 169 19.40 12.67 0.04
N ARG A 170 20.49 13.44 -0.09
CA ARG A 170 21.83 12.99 0.36
C ARG A 170 21.89 12.70 1.85
N ASP A 171 21.16 13.46 2.65
CA ASP A 171 21.17 13.36 4.12
C ASP A 171 20.15 12.35 4.66
N LEU A 172 19.22 11.88 3.82
CA LEU A 172 18.24 10.86 4.19
C LEU A 172 18.90 9.50 4.45
N LYS A 173 18.39 8.80 5.49
CA LYS A 173 18.78 7.40 5.74
C LYS A 173 18.42 6.46 4.60
N ASP A 174 17.36 6.76 3.86
CA ASP A 174 16.87 5.98 2.74
C ASP A 174 16.62 6.89 1.53
N PRO A 175 17.68 7.25 0.77
CA PRO A 175 17.57 8.13 -0.39
C PRO A 175 16.79 7.49 -1.55
N VAL A 176 16.64 6.16 -1.56
CA VAL A 176 15.91 5.42 -2.58
C VAL A 176 14.40 5.59 -2.40
N HIS A 177 13.95 5.83 -1.16
CA HIS A 177 12.53 5.96 -0.80
C HIS A 177 12.23 7.30 -0.09
N PRO A 178 12.37 8.44 -0.78
CA PRO A 178 12.22 9.78 -0.21
C PRO A 178 10.74 10.19 -0.08
N PHE A 179 9.88 9.31 0.45
CA PHE A 179 8.46 9.63 0.67
C PHE A 179 8.30 10.68 1.77
N PRO A 180 7.11 11.29 1.93
CA PRO A 180 6.84 12.18 3.06
C PRO A 180 7.17 11.50 4.38
N PHE A 181 7.60 12.31 5.36
CA PHE A 181 8.17 11.84 6.63
C PHE A 181 7.41 10.68 7.27
N ALA A 182 6.07 10.75 7.31
CA ALA A 182 5.24 9.73 7.96
C ALA A 182 4.61 8.70 6.99
N ASN A 183 4.84 8.79 5.69
CA ASN A 183 4.51 7.73 4.74
C ASN A 183 5.60 6.66 4.77
N LEU A 184 5.38 5.59 5.53
CA LEU A 184 6.38 4.53 5.72
C LEU A 184 6.36 3.45 4.62
N GLU A 185 5.36 3.48 3.75
CA GLU A 185 5.17 2.51 2.67
C GLU A 185 4.57 3.21 1.46
N TRP A 186 5.27 3.20 0.33
CA TRP A 186 4.77 3.62 -0.98
C TRP A 186 5.76 3.18 -2.10
N PRO A 187 5.30 2.71 -3.27
CA PRO A 187 3.98 2.12 -3.47
C PRO A 187 3.78 0.95 -2.51
N ARG A 188 2.55 0.42 -2.42
CA ARG A 188 2.23 -0.70 -1.52
C ARG A 188 3.24 -1.85 -1.65
N GLY A 189 3.74 -2.33 -0.52
CA GLY A 189 4.76 -3.38 -0.42
C GLY A 189 6.21 -2.87 -0.48
N VAL A 190 6.44 -1.61 -0.84
CA VAL A 190 7.75 -0.95 -0.79
C VAL A 190 7.78 -0.07 0.45
N ARG A 191 8.67 -0.38 1.38
CA ARG A 191 8.76 0.31 2.68
C ARG A 191 10.04 1.11 2.78
N LYS A 192 9.95 2.25 3.46
CA LYS A 192 11.15 2.95 3.95
C LYS A 192 12.01 1.97 4.74
N VAL A 193 13.31 2.00 4.54
CA VAL A 193 14.31 1.17 5.24
C VAL A 193 14.58 1.76 6.64
N HIS A 194 13.53 1.87 7.44
CA HIS A 194 13.58 2.43 8.79
C HIS A 194 14.14 1.45 9.83
N GLY A 195 14.17 0.15 9.54
CA GLY A 195 14.67 -0.88 10.45
C GLY A 195 13.75 -1.22 11.64
N LEU A 196 12.75 -0.37 11.90
CA LEU A 196 11.72 -0.60 12.92
C LEU A 196 10.91 -1.89 12.70
N ARG A 197 10.76 -2.69 13.76
CA ARG A 197 9.80 -3.81 13.86
C ARG A 197 9.11 -3.75 15.22
N GLY A 198 7.92 -4.36 15.35
CA GLY A 198 7.17 -4.32 16.62
C GLY A 198 6.62 -2.93 16.97
N ALA A 199 6.51 -2.03 15.98
CA ALA A 199 6.08 -0.64 16.14
C ALA A 199 4.61 -0.42 16.53
N THR A 200 3.82 -1.49 16.50
CA THR A 200 2.43 -1.50 16.95
C THR A 200 2.17 -2.78 17.74
N GLU A 201 1.21 -2.74 18.66
CA GLU A 201 0.75 -3.90 19.41
C GLU A 201 0.53 -5.14 18.54
N ARG A 202 0.93 -6.30 19.05
CA ARG A 202 0.64 -7.58 18.41
C ARG A 202 -0.87 -7.74 18.28
N ARG A 203 -1.28 -8.38 17.18
CA ARG A 203 -2.63 -8.91 17.08
C ARG A 203 -2.77 -9.95 18.20
N ALA A 204 -3.65 -9.73 19.16
CA ALA A 204 -4.07 -10.79 20.07
C ALA A 204 -4.55 -11.95 19.19
N ASN A 205 -3.78 -13.04 19.17
CA ASN A 205 -4.26 -14.27 18.58
C ASN A 205 -5.42 -14.71 19.46
N GLN A 206 -6.66 -14.45 19.04
CA GLN A 206 -7.78 -15.17 19.62
C GLN A 206 -7.47 -16.66 19.44
N PRO A 207 -7.45 -17.46 20.50
CA PRO A 207 -7.30 -18.91 20.37
C PRO A 207 -8.41 -19.39 19.43
N LYS A 208 -8.01 -20.07 18.36
CA LYS A 208 -8.95 -20.73 17.46
C LYS A 208 -9.74 -21.71 18.31
N SER A 209 -11.01 -21.40 18.55
CA SER A 209 -11.98 -22.33 19.10
C SER A 209 -11.97 -23.59 18.23
N THR A 210 -11.34 -24.63 18.77
CA THR A 210 -11.38 -26.00 18.27
C THR A 210 -12.68 -26.62 18.71
N THR A 211 -13.79 -26.31 18.04
CA THR A 211 -14.95 -27.22 18.01
C THR A 211 -15.86 -26.91 16.83
N ARG A 212 -15.75 -27.70 15.77
CA ARG A 212 -16.95 -28.13 15.03
C ARG A 212 -16.67 -29.44 14.30
N THR A 213 -17.02 -30.48 15.04
CA THR A 213 -17.52 -31.78 14.66
C THR A 213 -17.78 -31.98 13.17
N LYS A 214 -17.15 -33.03 12.65
CA LYS A 214 -17.44 -33.68 11.38
C LYS A 214 -18.92 -34.09 11.35
N ASN A 215 -19.64 -33.70 10.31
CA ASN A 215 -20.76 -34.47 9.82
C ASN A 215 -20.51 -34.79 8.36
N HIS A 216 -20.26 -36.09 8.13
CA HIS A 216 -20.32 -36.74 6.85
C HIS A 216 -21.76 -36.68 6.34
N ALA A 217 -21.96 -36.18 5.13
CA ALA A 217 -23.05 -36.61 4.27
C ALA A 217 -22.55 -36.57 2.83
N SER A 218 -22.58 -37.75 2.24
CA SER A 218 -22.26 -38.12 0.87
C SER A 218 -23.12 -37.37 -0.14
N ARG A 219 -22.52 -36.97 -1.26
CA ARG A 219 -23.19 -37.08 -2.57
C ARG A 219 -22.18 -37.14 -3.71
N SER A 220 -22.47 -38.12 -4.54
CA SER A 220 -21.76 -38.72 -5.66
C SER A 220 -21.79 -37.87 -6.93
N GLY A 221 -20.77 -38.10 -7.78
CA GLY A 221 -20.91 -38.17 -9.23
C GLY A 221 -20.98 -36.87 -10.01
N HIS A 222 -19.92 -36.55 -10.76
CA HIS A 222 -20.00 -36.47 -12.23
C HIS A 222 -18.63 -36.17 -12.85
N THR A 223 -18.07 -37.21 -13.48
CA THR A 223 -17.50 -37.25 -14.83
C THR A 223 -16.73 -36.02 -15.34
N SER A 224 -15.41 -36.20 -15.44
CA SER A 224 -14.54 -35.51 -16.39
C SER A 224 -14.97 -35.77 -17.83
N PRO A 225 -14.59 -34.88 -18.76
CA PRO A 225 -14.00 -35.35 -19.99
C PRO A 225 -12.61 -34.76 -20.22
N SER A 226 -11.72 -35.69 -20.55
CA SER A 226 -10.49 -35.52 -21.31
C SER A 226 -10.74 -34.73 -22.60
N ARG A 227 -9.80 -33.85 -22.97
CA ARG A 227 -9.36 -33.71 -24.37
C ARG A 227 -7.97 -33.09 -24.45
N SER A 228 -7.07 -33.88 -25.04
CA SER A 228 -5.71 -33.56 -25.43
C SER A 228 -5.66 -32.78 -26.76
N LEU A 229 -4.42 -32.38 -27.10
CA LEU A 229 -3.92 -31.87 -28.38
C LEU A 229 -4.08 -30.36 -28.57
N PHE A 230 -2.99 -29.62 -28.40
CA PHE A 230 -2.25 -29.09 -29.55
C PHE A 230 -0.83 -28.71 -29.14
N ASP A 231 0.11 -29.41 -29.77
CA ASP A 231 1.51 -29.07 -29.95
C ASP A 231 1.59 -27.86 -30.90
N ARG A 232 2.28 -26.79 -30.50
CA ARG A 232 3.08 -25.95 -31.40
C ARG A 232 3.85 -24.87 -30.64
N ALA A 233 5.17 -25.01 -30.69
CA ALA A 233 6.14 -24.00 -30.34
C ALA A 233 5.85 -22.68 -31.09
N VAL A 234 5.84 -21.58 -30.36
CA VAL A 234 6.01 -20.24 -30.92
C VAL A 234 7.05 -19.50 -30.08
N THR A 235 8.07 -19.07 -30.80
CA THR A 235 9.32 -18.43 -30.43
C THR A 235 9.12 -17.17 -29.58
N ALA A 236 10.05 -16.97 -28.64
CA ALA A 236 10.16 -15.79 -27.82
C ALA A 236 10.25 -14.50 -28.67
N ILE A 237 9.31 -13.58 -28.43
CA ILE A 237 9.41 -12.19 -28.84
C ILE A 237 9.21 -11.36 -27.57
N ALA A 238 10.28 -10.68 -27.16
CA ALA A 238 10.26 -9.67 -26.11
C ALA A 238 9.69 -8.36 -26.67
N PRO A 239 8.70 -7.71 -26.04
CA PRO A 239 8.36 -6.33 -26.35
C PRO A 239 8.92 -5.40 -25.28
N GLN A 240 9.80 -4.50 -25.73
CA GLN A 240 10.06 -3.22 -25.07
C GLN A 240 8.85 -2.30 -25.33
N GLY A 241 8.25 -1.79 -24.27
CA GLY A 241 7.18 -0.81 -24.29
C GLY A 241 6.75 -0.46 -22.87
N ASN A 242 6.45 0.80 -22.60
CA ASN A 242 5.97 1.28 -21.29
C ASN A 242 4.57 0.74 -21.03
N TYR A 243 4.48 -0.47 -20.47
CA TYR A 243 3.22 -1.07 -20.01
C TYR A 243 3.10 -0.97 -18.49
N ALA A 244 1.87 -0.82 -18.00
CA ALA A 244 1.57 -0.81 -16.57
C ALA A 244 1.90 -2.18 -15.95
N SER A 245 3.13 -2.35 -15.49
CA SER A 245 3.57 -3.55 -14.78
C SER A 245 3.01 -3.57 -13.37
N CYS A 246 2.24 -4.61 -13.04
CA CYS A 246 1.53 -4.74 -11.77
C CYS A 246 1.97 -5.99 -11.02
N LYS A 247 2.15 -5.96 -9.70
CA LYS A 247 2.60 -7.17 -8.96
C LYS A 247 1.41 -8.03 -8.52
N ALA A 248 1.50 -9.34 -8.75
CA ALA A 248 0.63 -10.34 -8.15
C ALA A 248 0.97 -10.54 -6.65
N GLN A 249 0.08 -11.23 -5.93
CA GLN A 249 0.41 -11.65 -4.57
C GLN A 249 1.50 -12.73 -4.61
N ARG A 250 2.36 -12.75 -3.58
CA ARG A 250 3.27 -13.86 -3.32
C ARG A 250 2.56 -15.22 -3.46
N VAL A 251 3.12 -16.08 -4.29
CA VAL A 251 2.62 -17.44 -4.52
C VAL A 251 2.94 -18.30 -3.30
N THR A 252 1.91 -18.90 -2.70
CA THR A 252 2.06 -19.77 -1.52
C THR A 252 1.98 -21.25 -1.91
N ALA A 253 2.46 -22.18 -1.08
CA ALA A 253 2.20 -23.62 -1.26
C ALA A 253 0.71 -23.94 -1.51
N LYS A 254 -0.21 -23.19 -0.87
CA LYS A 254 -1.66 -23.34 -1.06
C LYS A 254 -2.14 -22.87 -2.44
N ASN A 255 -1.42 -21.96 -3.07
CA ASN A 255 -1.69 -21.48 -4.43
C ASN A 255 -1.22 -22.52 -5.45
N LEU A 256 0.00 -23.01 -5.28
CA LEU A 256 0.55 -24.12 -6.07
C LEU A 256 -0.30 -25.40 -5.95
N SER A 257 -0.76 -25.73 -4.74
CA SER A 257 -1.56 -26.94 -4.53
C SER A 257 -2.94 -26.87 -5.20
N ARG A 258 -3.45 -25.67 -5.43
CA ARG A 258 -4.74 -25.39 -6.07
C ARG A 258 -4.62 -24.92 -7.52
N GLY A 259 -3.40 -24.88 -8.08
CA GLY A 259 -3.16 -24.42 -9.44
C GLY A 259 -3.68 -23.01 -9.71
N GLN A 260 -3.53 -22.09 -8.74
CA GLN A 260 -4.08 -20.74 -8.83
C GLN A 260 -3.08 -19.66 -8.46
N ILE A 261 -3.20 -18.49 -9.09
CA ILE A 261 -2.49 -17.26 -8.75
C ILE A 261 -3.52 -16.26 -8.18
N ARG A 262 -3.13 -15.51 -7.15
CA ARG A 262 -3.98 -14.46 -6.57
C ARG A 262 -3.59 -13.10 -7.11
N ILE A 263 -4.56 -12.45 -7.74
CA ILE A 263 -4.41 -11.10 -8.28
C ILE A 263 -5.00 -10.11 -7.27
N PRO A 264 -4.21 -9.20 -6.69
CA PRO A 264 -4.66 -8.32 -5.62
C PRO A 264 -5.81 -7.40 -6.06
N SER A 265 -6.79 -7.16 -5.18
CA SER A 265 -7.89 -6.23 -5.45
C SER A 265 -7.57 -4.77 -5.17
N THR A 266 -6.51 -4.48 -4.41
CA THR A 266 -6.13 -3.09 -4.06
C THR A 266 -4.62 -2.90 -4.16
N GLY A 267 -4.19 -1.79 -4.79
CA GLY A 267 -2.79 -1.42 -5.00
C GLY A 267 -2.62 -0.43 -6.17
N VAL A 268 -1.47 0.26 -6.19
CA VAL A 268 -1.09 1.33 -7.14
C VAL A 268 -1.00 0.84 -8.60
N SER A 269 -0.95 -0.47 -8.80
CA SER A 269 -0.89 -1.12 -10.09
C SER A 269 -1.96 -2.20 -10.07
N SER A 270 -3.20 -1.82 -10.43
CA SER A 270 -4.35 -2.70 -10.31
C SER A 270 -4.27 -3.79 -11.37
N ALA A 271 -3.41 -4.79 -11.18
CA ALA A 271 -3.28 -5.98 -12.03
C ALA A 271 -4.64 -6.59 -12.35
N LYS A 272 -5.61 -6.42 -11.44
CA LYS A 272 -6.99 -6.85 -11.57
C LYS A 272 -7.78 -6.12 -12.65
N SER A 273 -7.49 -4.85 -12.92
CA SER A 273 -8.11 -4.08 -14.01
C SER A 273 -7.69 -4.58 -15.40
N LEU A 274 -6.55 -5.27 -15.49
CA LEU A 274 -6.12 -5.97 -16.69
C LEU A 274 -6.96 -7.22 -16.99
N PHE A 275 -7.80 -7.67 -16.05
CA PHE A 275 -8.68 -8.83 -16.25
C PHE A 275 -10.15 -8.39 -16.40
N PRO A 276 -10.99 -9.21 -17.05
CA PRO A 276 -12.41 -8.91 -17.19
C PRO A 276 -13.14 -8.73 -15.85
N ALA A 277 -14.11 -7.81 -15.82
CA ALA A 277 -14.91 -7.53 -14.62
C ALA A 277 -15.81 -8.70 -14.18
N SER A 278 -16.08 -9.65 -15.08
CA SER A 278 -16.89 -10.84 -14.83
C SER A 278 -16.07 -12.13 -14.93
N ARG A 279 -16.60 -13.21 -14.36
CA ARG A 279 -16.01 -14.55 -14.47
C ARG A 279 -15.90 -14.94 -15.95
N SER A 280 -14.71 -15.30 -16.38
CA SER A 280 -14.43 -15.56 -17.79
C SER A 280 -13.21 -16.48 -17.95
N ALA A 281 -13.03 -17.01 -19.16
CA ALA A 281 -11.77 -17.63 -19.55
C ALA A 281 -10.88 -16.56 -20.17
N VAL A 282 -9.62 -16.50 -19.75
CA VAL A 282 -8.64 -15.52 -20.22
C VAL A 282 -7.42 -16.23 -20.82
N ARG A 283 -6.79 -15.61 -21.81
CA ARG A 283 -5.51 -16.05 -22.36
C ARG A 283 -4.38 -15.39 -21.56
N VAL A 284 -3.48 -16.20 -21.02
CA VAL A 284 -2.36 -15.73 -20.22
C VAL A 284 -1.07 -16.33 -20.72
N VAL A 285 0.00 -15.54 -20.76
CA VAL A 285 1.36 -16.02 -21.01
C VAL A 285 2.05 -16.10 -19.66
N LEU A 286 2.15 -17.31 -19.10
CA LEU A 286 2.81 -17.54 -17.80
C LEU A 286 4.22 -18.03 -18.05
N ARG A 287 5.25 -17.23 -17.70
CA ARG A 287 6.67 -17.59 -17.92
C ARG A 287 6.95 -18.04 -19.36
N GLY A 288 6.44 -17.27 -20.32
CA GLY A 288 6.55 -17.59 -21.76
C GLY A 288 5.62 -18.69 -22.28
N SER A 289 4.89 -19.41 -21.41
CA SER A 289 3.94 -20.45 -21.83
C SER A 289 2.52 -19.87 -22.00
N LEU A 290 1.96 -19.95 -23.22
CA LEU A 290 0.58 -19.51 -23.49
C LEU A 290 -0.44 -20.52 -22.95
N LEU A 291 -1.30 -20.08 -22.03
CA LEU A 291 -2.28 -20.90 -21.34
C LEU A 291 -3.67 -20.28 -21.41
N ARG A 292 -4.69 -21.13 -21.33
CA ARG A 292 -6.08 -20.72 -21.07
C ARG A 292 -6.35 -20.88 -19.58
N ALA A 293 -6.70 -19.79 -18.91
CA ALA A 293 -6.94 -19.77 -17.48
C ALA A 293 -8.39 -19.36 -17.17
N SER A 294 -8.92 -19.82 -16.04
CA SER A 294 -10.22 -19.36 -15.53
C SER A 294 -10.00 -18.21 -14.56
N TRP A 295 -10.69 -17.10 -14.81
CA TRP A 295 -10.65 -15.91 -13.99
C TRP A 295 -11.92 -15.81 -13.12
N ASP A 296 -11.73 -15.60 -11.82
CA ASP A 296 -12.80 -15.19 -10.90
C ASP A 296 -12.43 -13.86 -10.25
N PRO A 297 -13.11 -12.75 -10.58
CA PRO A 297 -12.83 -11.45 -10.00
C PRO A 297 -13.19 -11.40 -8.50
N ARG A 298 -13.98 -12.35 -7.96
CA ARG A 298 -14.39 -12.40 -6.55
C ARG A 298 -14.92 -11.06 -6.03
N ILE A 299 -15.88 -10.51 -6.75
CA ILE A 299 -16.69 -9.37 -6.32
C ILE A 299 -17.69 -9.89 -5.29
N GLY A 300 -17.60 -9.42 -4.05
CA GLY A 300 -18.54 -9.74 -2.98
C GLY A 300 -19.27 -8.48 -2.51
N PRO A 301 -20.47 -8.61 -1.93
CA PRO A 301 -21.31 -7.46 -1.53
C PRO A 301 -20.63 -6.55 -0.50
N ASP A 302 -19.76 -7.11 0.36
CA ASP A 302 -19.17 -6.35 1.48
C ASP A 302 -17.83 -5.69 1.13
N ARG A 303 -17.11 -6.20 0.12
CA ARG A 303 -15.85 -5.64 -0.42
C ARG A 303 -15.29 -6.46 -1.56
N GLU A 304 -14.54 -5.78 -2.43
CA GLU A 304 -13.76 -6.40 -3.48
C GLU A 304 -12.59 -7.23 -2.93
N ARG A 305 -12.51 -8.51 -3.32
CA ARG A 305 -11.45 -9.43 -2.88
C ARG A 305 -10.45 -9.67 -4.00
N SER A 306 -9.26 -10.15 -3.65
CA SER A 306 -8.27 -10.59 -4.63
C SER A 306 -8.91 -11.57 -5.61
N GLY A 307 -8.82 -11.25 -6.89
CA GLY A 307 -9.23 -12.14 -7.95
C GLY A 307 -8.36 -13.39 -7.98
N VAL A 308 -8.90 -14.44 -8.58
CA VAL A 308 -8.25 -15.75 -8.64
C VAL A 308 -8.14 -16.15 -10.10
N LEU A 309 -6.90 -16.30 -10.55
CA LEU A 309 -6.58 -16.88 -11.84
C LEU A 309 -6.23 -18.34 -11.64
N ARG A 310 -6.98 -19.25 -12.26
CA ARG A 310 -6.77 -20.70 -12.18
C ARG A 310 -6.10 -21.16 -13.46
N VAL A 311 -4.86 -21.64 -13.33
CA VAL A 311 -4.01 -22.12 -14.42
C VAL A 311 -3.86 -23.65 -14.40
N GLY A 312 -4.23 -24.31 -13.30
CA GLY A 312 -4.21 -25.77 -13.19
C GLY A 312 -2.87 -26.32 -12.70
N ALA A 313 -2.66 -27.62 -12.88
CA ALA A 313 -1.49 -28.33 -12.33
C ALA A 313 -0.15 -27.80 -12.87
N ILE A 314 -0.13 -27.33 -14.11
CA ILE A 314 1.04 -26.76 -14.80
C ILE A 314 1.66 -25.57 -14.07
N LEU A 315 0.92 -24.91 -13.17
CA LEU A 315 1.45 -23.81 -12.36
C LEU A 315 2.71 -24.22 -11.57
N ARG A 316 2.79 -25.47 -11.10
CA ARG A 316 3.93 -25.95 -10.30
C ARG A 316 5.20 -26.13 -11.10
N ASP A 317 5.05 -26.33 -12.41
CA ASP A 317 6.18 -26.55 -13.32
C ASP A 317 6.76 -25.20 -13.78
N LEU A 318 5.98 -24.12 -13.65
CA LEU A 318 6.34 -22.78 -14.13
C LEU A 318 6.66 -21.79 -13.00
N VAL A 319 6.16 -21.99 -11.79
CA VAL A 319 6.26 -21.01 -10.70
C VAL A 319 6.63 -21.68 -9.38
N GLY A 320 7.66 -21.15 -8.72
CA GLY A 320 8.10 -21.56 -7.40
C GLY A 320 7.29 -20.97 -6.25
N GLU A 321 7.42 -21.60 -5.08
CA GLU A 321 6.84 -21.06 -3.85
C GLU A 321 7.57 -19.77 -3.43
N ASN A 322 6.82 -18.81 -2.90
CA ASN A 322 7.26 -17.48 -2.48
C ASN A 322 7.62 -16.49 -3.59
N GLU A 323 7.47 -16.87 -4.86
CA GLU A 323 7.63 -15.93 -5.98
C GLU A 323 6.57 -14.83 -5.96
N VAL A 324 6.97 -13.63 -6.39
CA VAL A 324 6.08 -12.49 -6.64
C VAL A 324 6.10 -12.23 -8.13
N LEU A 325 4.98 -12.50 -8.78
CA LEU A 325 4.88 -12.40 -10.23
C LEU A 325 4.52 -10.97 -10.67
N ILE A 326 5.02 -10.55 -11.82
CA ILE A 326 4.70 -9.30 -12.49
C ILE A 326 3.65 -9.60 -13.57
N VAL A 327 2.59 -8.81 -13.59
CA VAL A 327 1.45 -8.92 -14.48
C VAL A 327 1.47 -7.71 -15.41
N THR A 328 1.44 -7.97 -16.71
CA THR A 328 1.54 -6.95 -17.75
C THR A 328 0.57 -7.29 -18.87
N GLU A 329 -0.08 -6.29 -19.47
CA GLU A 329 -0.90 -6.49 -20.67
C GLU A 329 0.00 -6.50 -21.92
N ARG A 330 -0.25 -7.44 -22.84
CA ARG A 330 0.45 -7.54 -24.13
C ARG A 330 -0.39 -6.90 -25.24
N ILE A 331 0.28 -6.53 -26.34
CA ILE A 331 -0.33 -5.93 -27.53
C ILE A 331 -1.43 -6.82 -28.14
N ASP A 332 -1.30 -8.15 -28.03
CA ASP A 332 -2.26 -9.12 -28.55
C ASP A 332 -3.47 -9.35 -27.63
N GLY A 333 -3.62 -8.54 -26.58
CA GLY A 333 -4.69 -8.64 -25.57
C GLY A 333 -4.53 -9.82 -24.61
N ALA A 334 -3.41 -10.55 -24.66
CA ALA A 334 -3.07 -11.56 -23.68
C ALA A 334 -2.40 -10.92 -22.45
N ILE A 335 -2.54 -11.55 -21.29
CA ILE A 335 -1.93 -11.06 -20.05
C ILE A 335 -0.64 -11.84 -19.79
N SER A 336 0.51 -11.16 -19.75
CA SER A 336 1.80 -11.74 -19.34
C SER A 336 1.89 -11.82 -17.84
N ILE A 337 2.41 -12.94 -17.33
CA ILE A 337 2.66 -13.17 -15.91
C ILE A 337 4.05 -13.78 -15.78
N ASP A 338 5.00 -12.98 -15.30
CA ASP A 338 6.43 -13.27 -15.22
C ASP A 338 7.01 -12.99 -13.82
#